data_AF-A0A969KMR8-F1
#
_entry.id   AF-A0A969KMR8-F1
#
_cell.length_a   1.000
_cell.length_b   1.000
_cell.length_c   1.000
_cell.angle_alpha   90.00
_cell.angle_beta   90.00
_cell.angle_gamma   90.00
#
_symmetry.space_group_name_H-M   'P 1'
#
loop_
_entity.id
_entity.type
_entity.pdbx_description
1 polymer ?
#
loop_
_entity_poly.entity_id
_entity_poly.type
_entity_poly.pdbx_seq_one_letter_code
_entity_poly.pdbx_strand_id
1 'polypeptide(L)'
;MNPVSTQEERFLYRNSANFVSWYRHISQDQGLTSKITQRLKEVLDGFSHLQFVELGVQDRGLSVFLQSDNSNKPYSYPFDELSDGLRMLMALYTLLEYARSNDYTLCIDEPENFLALAEIQPWLVLLYDTCLDGQLQSLLISHHPE
;
A
#
# COMPACT_ATOMS: atom_id res chain seq x y z
N MET A 1 -6.88 -3.40 9.03
CA MET A 1 -6.79 -1.98 8.66
C MET A 1 -8.18 -1.37 8.68
N ASN A 2 -8.37 -0.18 9.25
CA ASN A 2 -9.67 0.49 9.34
C ASN A 2 -10.08 1.01 7.94
N PRO A 3 -11.30 0.72 7.46
CA PRO A 3 -11.73 1.11 6.11
C PRO A 3 -12.10 2.57 5.96
N VAL A 4 -12.33 3.27 7.08
CA VAL A 4 -12.83 4.64 7.10
C VAL A 4 -11.80 5.56 7.75
N SER A 5 -11.52 6.67 7.08
CA SER A 5 -10.80 7.82 7.60
C SER A 5 -11.80 8.88 8.08
N THR A 6 -11.85 9.10 9.39
CA THR A 6 -12.56 10.23 10.01
C THR A 6 -11.74 11.53 9.88
N GLN A 7 -10.41 11.40 9.99
CA GLN A 7 -9.43 12.47 9.84
C GLN A 7 -8.18 11.97 9.10
N GLU A 8 -7.38 12.90 8.57
CA GLU A 8 -6.07 12.57 8.03
C GLU A 8 -5.05 12.30 9.14
N GLU A 9 -4.11 11.39 8.89
CA GLU A 9 -3.03 11.09 9.83
C GLU A 9 -1.67 11.09 9.13
N ARG A 10 -0.67 11.74 9.75
CA ARG A 10 0.64 11.92 9.11
C ARG A 10 1.52 10.68 9.14
N PHE A 11 1.30 9.79 10.10
CA PHE A 11 2.15 8.63 10.35
C PHE A 11 1.32 7.35 10.31
N LEU A 12 1.88 6.32 9.67
CA LEU A 12 1.33 4.97 9.73
C LEU A 12 1.56 4.39 11.13
N TYR A 13 0.53 3.77 11.71
CA TYR A 13 0.66 3.03 12.96
C TYR A 13 1.47 1.76 12.76
N ARG A 14 2.08 1.24 13.83
CA ARG A 14 2.92 0.04 13.78
C ARG A 14 2.22 -1.19 13.20
N ASN A 15 0.90 -1.29 13.36
CA ASN A 15 0.08 -2.39 12.85
C ASN A 15 -0.68 -2.02 11.56
N SER A 16 -0.37 -0.87 10.97
CA SER A 16 -1.04 -0.32 9.78
C SER A 16 -2.55 -0.12 9.93
N ALA A 17 -3.09 -0.10 11.16
CA ALA A 17 -4.54 -0.01 11.37
C ALA A 17 -5.13 1.29 10.81
N ASN A 18 -4.38 2.38 10.78
CA ASN A 18 -4.80 3.67 10.25
C ASN A 18 -4.43 3.88 8.77
N PHE A 19 -4.13 2.81 8.01
CA PHE A 19 -3.69 2.91 6.61
C PHE A 19 -4.54 3.87 5.76
N VAL A 20 -5.87 3.81 5.85
CA VAL A 20 -6.77 4.69 5.08
C VAL A 20 -6.61 6.17 5.47
N SER A 21 -6.49 6.47 6.76
CA SER A 21 -6.23 7.84 7.25
C SER A 21 -4.85 8.35 6.86
N TRP A 22 -3.85 7.46 6.84
CA TRP A 22 -2.49 7.78 6.42
C TRP A 22 -2.38 7.98 4.91
N TYR A 23 -3.03 7.12 4.12
CA TYR A 23 -3.12 7.27 2.68
C TYR A 23 -3.83 8.58 2.29
N ARG A 24 -4.79 9.05 3.10
CA ARG A 24 -5.43 10.36 2.90
C ARG A 24 -4.43 11.51 2.99
N HIS A 25 -3.48 11.44 3.92
CA HIS A 25 -2.38 12.39 4.00
C HIS A 25 -1.45 12.29 2.78
N ILE A 26 -1.08 11.07 2.37
CA ILE A 26 -0.24 10.84 1.17
C ILE A 26 -0.92 11.38 -0.08
N SER A 27 -2.24 11.24 -0.20
CA SER A 27 -2.99 11.66 -1.39
C SER A 27 -2.94 13.17 -1.69
N GLN A 28 -2.46 13.98 -0.74
CA GLN A 28 -2.18 15.41 -0.96
C GLN A 28 -0.92 15.64 -1.82
N ASP A 29 0.02 14.69 -1.82
CA ASP A 29 1.17 14.69 -2.72
C ASP A 29 0.84 13.89 -3.98
N GLN A 30 0.53 14.62 -5.06
CA GLN A 30 0.19 14.03 -6.35
C GLN A 30 1.36 13.27 -6.98
N GLY A 31 2.61 13.68 -6.73
CA GLY A 31 3.80 13.03 -7.26
C GLY A 31 4.01 11.67 -6.61
N LEU A 32 3.90 11.62 -5.29
CA LEU A 32 4.00 10.37 -4.54
C LEU A 32 2.82 9.43 -4.83
N THR A 33 1.60 9.97 -4.87
CA THR A 33 0.40 9.20 -5.22
C THR A 33 0.51 8.55 -6.59
N SER A 34 1.08 9.27 -7.57
CA SER A 34 1.30 8.75 -8.93
C SER A 34 2.34 7.62 -8.95
N LYS A 35 3.45 7.75 -8.19
CA LYS A 35 4.45 6.67 -8.04
C LYS A 35 3.84 5.41 -7.41
N ILE A 36 3.09 5.57 -6.32
CA ILE A 36 2.39 4.47 -5.65
C ILE A 36 1.40 3.80 -6.60
N THR A 37 0.58 4.59 -7.29
CA THR A 37 -0.41 4.06 -8.25
C THR A 37 0.27 3.28 -9.37
N GLN A 38 1.36 3.81 -9.93
CA GLN A 38 2.12 3.12 -10.97
C GLN A 38 2.72 1.81 -10.45
N ARG A 39 3.33 1.83 -9.25
CA ARG A 39 3.88 0.63 -8.62
C ARG A 39 2.81 -0.44 -8.41
N LEU A 40 1.64 -0.05 -7.89
CA LEU A 40 0.54 -0.97 -7.66
C LEU A 40 0.00 -1.56 -8.97
N LYS A 41 -0.02 -0.81 -10.07
CA LYS A 41 -0.39 -1.32 -11.40
C LYS A 41 0.59 -2.37 -11.93
N GLU A 42 1.86 -2.26 -11.60
CA GLU A 42 2.89 -3.20 -12.06
C GLU A 42 2.85 -4.53 -11.33
N VAL A 43 2.34 -4.54 -10.10
CA VAL A 43 2.40 -5.71 -9.20
C VAL A 43 1.04 -6.34 -8.91
N LEU A 44 -0.06 -5.60 -9.12
CA LEU A 44 -1.41 -6.10 -8.93
C LEU A 44 -2.16 -6.12 -10.26
N ASP A 45 -2.45 -7.32 -10.74
CA ASP A 45 -3.18 -7.53 -11.99
C ASP A 45 -4.55 -6.84 -11.95
N GLY A 46 -4.83 -6.06 -12.98
CA GLY A 46 -6.07 -5.31 -13.12
C GLY A 46 -6.21 -4.14 -12.15
N PHE A 47 -5.24 -3.82 -11.29
CA PHE A 47 -5.34 -2.61 -10.47
C PHE A 47 -5.37 -1.35 -11.34
N SER A 48 -6.27 -0.41 -11.02
CA SER A 48 -6.40 0.87 -11.75
C SER A 48 -5.99 2.04 -10.88
N HIS A 49 -6.69 2.28 -9.77
CA HIS A 49 -6.38 3.37 -8.85
C HIS A 49 -7.12 3.20 -7.53
N LEU A 50 -6.72 4.03 -6.56
CA LEU A 50 -7.41 4.21 -5.30
C LEU A 50 -8.21 5.52 -5.34
N GLN A 51 -9.39 5.52 -4.73
CA GLN A 51 -10.22 6.72 -4.64
C GLN A 51 -10.92 6.79 -3.29
N PHE A 52 -10.99 7.99 -2.72
CA PHE A 52 -11.82 8.24 -1.55
C PHE A 52 -13.28 8.45 -1.95
N VAL A 53 -14.19 7.78 -1.23
CA VAL A 53 -15.64 7.91 -1.35
C VAL A 53 -16.19 8.58 -0.10
N GLU A 54 -17.14 9.50 -0.28
CA GLU A 54 -17.77 10.20 0.84
C GLU A 54 -18.76 9.28 1.57
N LEU A 55 -18.51 9.04 2.87
CA LEU A 55 -19.41 8.25 3.73
C LEU A 55 -20.14 9.13 4.76
N GLY A 56 -19.74 10.39 4.88
CA GLY A 56 -20.31 11.38 5.78
C GLY A 56 -19.65 12.74 5.61
N VAL A 57 -19.94 13.68 6.51
CA VAL A 57 -19.43 15.06 6.43
C VAL A 57 -17.90 15.07 6.42
N GLN A 58 -17.27 14.33 7.33
CA GLN A 58 -15.79 14.23 7.43
C GLN A 58 -15.26 12.84 7.05
N ASP A 59 -16.13 11.83 7.14
CA ASP A 59 -15.78 10.43 6.93
C ASP A 59 -15.56 10.13 5.45
N ARG A 60 -14.45 9.46 5.16
CA ARG A 60 -14.06 9.02 3.82
C ARG A 60 -13.72 7.54 3.87
N GLY A 61 -14.37 6.75 3.02
CA GLY A 61 -13.98 5.36 2.75
C GLY A 61 -12.95 5.32 1.63
N LEU A 62 -12.10 4.30 1.62
CA LEU A 62 -11.20 4.03 0.50
C LEU A 62 -11.80 2.95 -0.40
N SER A 63 -11.85 3.22 -1.70
CA SER A 63 -12.27 2.25 -2.72
C SER A 63 -11.11 1.95 -3.67
N VAL A 64 -11.03 0.68 -4.05
CA VAL A 64 -10.05 0.14 -4.99
C VAL A 64 -10.75 -0.12 -6.31
N PHE A 65 -10.24 0.48 -7.37
CA PHE A 65 -10.76 0.31 -8.72
C PHE A 65 -9.91 -0.69 -9.47
N LEU A 66 -10.57 -1.71 -10.03
CA LEU A 66 -9.97 -2.77 -10.83
C LEU A 66 -10.52 -2.72 -12.26
N GLN A 67 -9.65 -2.82 -13.25
CA GLN A 67 -9.98 -2.91 -14.66
C GLN A 67 -9.78 -4.35 -15.12
N SER A 68 -10.82 -4.95 -15.72
CA SER A 68 -10.68 -6.22 -16.44
C SER A 68 -10.61 -5.96 -17.93
N ASP A 69 -9.76 -6.70 -18.64
CA ASP A 69 -9.57 -6.63 -20.10
C ASP A 69 -10.87 -6.81 -20.89
N ASN A 70 -11.84 -7.55 -20.32
CA ASN A 70 -13.11 -7.87 -20.95
C ASN A 70 -14.22 -6.84 -20.67
N SER A 71 -13.95 -5.82 -19.88
CA SER A 71 -14.95 -4.84 -19.42
C SER A 71 -14.50 -3.43 -19.77
N ASN A 72 -15.43 -2.59 -20.26
CA ASN A 72 -15.11 -1.19 -20.60
C ASN A 72 -15.26 -0.24 -19.40
N LYS A 73 -15.64 -0.77 -18.22
CA LYS A 73 -15.82 0.02 -16.98
C LYS A 73 -15.07 -0.66 -15.83
N PRO A 74 -14.35 0.11 -15.01
CA PRO A 74 -13.69 -0.45 -13.83
C PRO A 74 -14.71 -0.87 -12.78
N TYR A 75 -14.41 -1.96 -12.08
CA TYR A 75 -15.12 -2.43 -10.91
C TYR A 75 -14.54 -1.75 -9.67
N SER A 76 -15.40 -1.29 -8.76
CA SER A 76 -14.96 -0.69 -7.49
C SER A 76 -15.29 -1.61 -6.33
N TYR A 77 -14.31 -1.85 -5.47
CA TYR A 77 -14.48 -2.55 -4.20
C TYR A 77 -14.12 -1.63 -3.03
N PRO A 78 -14.91 -1.59 -1.95
CA PRO A 78 -14.47 -1.03 -0.68
C PRO A 78 -13.16 -1.71 -0.22
N PHE A 79 -12.25 -0.94 0.38
CA PHE A 79 -10.94 -1.46 0.77
C PHE A 79 -11.01 -2.59 1.80
N ASP A 80 -12.02 -2.61 2.68
CA ASP A 80 -12.29 -3.68 3.64
C ASP A 80 -12.83 -4.97 3.03
N GLU A 81 -13.35 -4.94 1.79
CA GLU A 81 -13.77 -6.15 1.08
C GLU A 81 -12.58 -6.91 0.47
N LEU A 82 -11.38 -6.32 0.48
CA LEU A 82 -10.17 -6.99 0.00
C LEU A 82 -9.67 -8.05 1.00
N SER A 83 -9.01 -9.08 0.47
CA SER A 83 -8.31 -10.07 1.30
C SER A 83 -7.26 -9.38 2.17
N ASP A 84 -6.93 -9.98 3.33
CA ASP A 84 -5.89 -9.44 4.21
C ASP A 84 -4.54 -9.36 3.50
N GLY A 85 -4.18 -10.37 2.70
CA GLY A 85 -2.97 -10.36 1.88
C GLY A 85 -2.92 -9.19 0.89
N LEU A 86 -3.99 -8.95 0.14
CA LEU A 86 -4.01 -7.84 -0.83
C LEU A 86 -3.88 -6.48 -0.13
N ARG A 87 -4.58 -6.29 1.01
CA ARG A 87 -4.42 -5.09 1.83
C ARG A 87 -2.99 -4.93 2.33
N MET A 88 -2.36 -6.03 2.75
CA MET A 88 -0.97 -6.04 3.19
C MET A 88 -0.01 -5.65 2.05
N LEU A 89 -0.13 -6.26 0.87
CA LEU A 89 0.69 -5.88 -0.29
C LEU A 89 0.54 -4.41 -0.64
N MET A 90 -0.71 -3.91 -0.69
CA MET A 90 -0.95 -2.49 -0.97
C MET A 90 -0.27 -1.59 0.06
N ALA A 91 -0.32 -1.94 1.34
CA ALA A 91 0.35 -1.19 2.40
C ALA A 91 1.89 -1.27 2.29
N LEU A 92 2.46 -2.44 1.99
CA LEU A 92 3.90 -2.65 1.85
C LEU A 92 4.48 -1.84 0.67
N TYR A 93 3.84 -1.87 -0.50
CA TYR A 93 4.28 -1.08 -1.66
C TYR A 93 4.10 0.42 -1.43
N THR A 94 3.00 0.83 -0.77
CA THR A 94 2.77 2.23 -0.40
C THR A 94 3.85 2.73 0.57
N LEU A 95 4.18 1.93 1.59
CA LEU A 95 5.21 2.24 2.59
C LEU A 95 6.60 2.35 1.97
N LEU A 96 6.93 1.45 1.03
CA LEU A 96 8.21 1.49 0.33
C LEU A 96 8.39 2.79 -0.46
N GLU A 97 7.43 3.14 -1.32
CA GLU A 97 7.52 4.36 -2.13
C GLU A 97 7.47 5.64 -1.28
N TYR A 98 6.72 5.62 -0.18
CA TYR A 98 6.70 6.71 0.80
C TYR A 98 8.07 6.90 1.46
N ALA A 99 8.70 5.83 1.94
CA ALA A 99 9.99 5.91 2.61
C ALA A 99 11.13 6.34 1.67
N ARG A 100 11.13 5.83 0.43
CA ARG A 100 12.07 6.24 -0.63
C ARG A 100 11.99 7.73 -0.96
N SER A 101 10.82 8.35 -0.76
CA SER A 101 10.62 9.78 -1.06
C SER A 101 10.96 10.70 0.12
N ASN A 102 11.24 10.15 1.31
CA ASN A 102 11.41 10.92 2.56
C ASN A 102 12.68 10.53 3.35
N ASP A 103 13.63 9.81 2.74
CA ASP A 103 14.89 9.37 3.36
C ASP A 103 14.71 8.65 4.71
N TYR A 104 13.65 7.84 4.84
CA TYR A 104 13.36 7.12 6.07
C TYR A 104 14.03 5.75 6.14
N THR A 105 14.36 5.31 7.36
CA THR A 105 14.69 3.90 7.63
C THR A 105 13.40 3.11 7.83
N LEU A 106 13.19 2.05 7.05
CA LEU A 106 12.07 1.14 7.23
C LEU A 106 12.39 0.09 8.28
N CYS A 107 11.55 -0.01 9.32
CA CYS A 107 11.60 -1.11 10.29
C CYS A 107 10.31 -1.92 10.14
N ILE A 108 10.41 -3.16 9.70
CA ILE A 108 9.25 -4.01 9.38
C ILE A 108 9.41 -5.35 10.07
N ASP A 109 8.33 -5.79 10.71
CA ASP A 109 8.23 -7.03 11.47
C ASP A 109 7.14 -7.90 10.82
N GLU A 110 7.52 -9.12 10.43
CA GLU A 110 6.66 -10.11 9.75
C GLU A 110 5.89 -9.55 8.52
N PRO A 111 6.58 -8.97 7.51
CA PRO A 111 5.92 -8.46 6.30
C PRO A 111 5.12 -9.52 5.53
N GLU A 112 5.47 -10.79 5.69
CA GLU A 112 4.81 -11.96 5.09
C GLU A 112 3.45 -12.29 5.67
N ASN A 113 3.03 -11.63 6.77
CA ASN A 113 1.79 -12.00 7.44
C ASN A 113 0.61 -11.87 6.44
N PHE A 114 -0.20 -12.92 6.36
CA PHE A 114 -1.31 -13.06 5.40
C PHE A 114 -0.90 -13.26 3.92
N LEU A 115 0.39 -13.45 3.61
CA LEU A 115 0.90 -13.63 2.25
C LEU A 115 1.56 -14.99 2.06
N ALA A 116 1.38 -15.57 0.87
CA ALA A 116 2.20 -16.67 0.43
C ALA A 116 3.61 -16.17 0.04
N LEU A 117 4.61 -17.05 0.12
CA LEU A 117 6.00 -16.71 -0.23
C LEU A 117 6.10 -16.10 -1.64
N ALA A 118 5.39 -16.69 -2.61
CA ALA A 118 5.38 -16.19 -3.99
C ALA A 118 4.81 -14.76 -4.14
N GLU A 119 3.95 -14.33 -3.22
CA GLU A 119 3.36 -12.99 -3.22
C GLU A 119 4.28 -11.95 -2.58
N ILE A 120 5.00 -12.32 -1.51
CA ILE A 120 5.90 -11.42 -0.80
C ILE A 120 7.30 -11.34 -1.44
N GLN A 121 7.76 -12.40 -2.12
CA GLN A 121 9.11 -12.47 -2.71
C GLN A 121 9.44 -11.29 -3.64
N PRO A 122 8.56 -10.87 -4.58
CA PRO A 122 8.87 -9.73 -5.45
C PRO A 122 9.08 -8.43 -4.67
N TRP A 123 8.34 -8.24 -3.57
CA TRP A 123 8.49 -7.08 -2.72
C TRP A 123 9.80 -7.12 -1.92
N LEU A 124 10.21 -8.29 -1.41
CA LEU A 124 11.49 -8.48 -0.71
C LEU A 124 12.68 -8.20 -1.63
N VAL A 125 12.64 -8.71 -2.86
CA VAL A 125 13.68 -8.44 -3.88
C VAL A 125 13.74 -6.94 -4.17
N LEU A 126 12.60 -6.29 -4.38
CA LEU A 126 12.55 -4.85 -4.62
C LEU A 126 13.13 -4.04 -3.43
N LEU A 127 12.80 -4.42 -2.19
CA LEU A 127 13.35 -3.80 -0.99
C LEU A 127 14.88 -3.95 -0.95
N TYR A 128 15.37 -5.16 -1.20
CA TYR A 128 16.80 -5.47 -1.22
C TYR A 128 17.54 -4.65 -2.27
N ASP A 129 17.05 -4.62 -3.51
CA ASP A 129 17.63 -3.85 -4.62
C ASP A 129 17.63 -2.35 -4.31
N THR A 130 16.54 -1.83 -3.73
CA THR A 130 16.44 -0.41 -3.32
C THR A 130 17.49 -0.06 -2.25
N CYS A 131 17.73 -0.96 -1.30
CA CYS A 131 18.77 -0.77 -0.28
C CYS A 131 20.18 -0.87 -0.87
N LEU A 132 20.42 -1.80 -1.80
CA LEU A 132 21.70 -1.93 -2.51
C LEU A 132 22.04 -0.68 -3.32
N ASP A 133 21.05 -0.06 -3.96
CA ASP A 133 21.20 1.18 -4.73
C ASP A 133 21.40 2.42 -3.83
N GLY A 134 21.39 2.25 -2.50
CA GLY A 134 21.57 3.34 -1.53
C GLY A 134 20.39 4.30 -1.45
N GLN A 135 19.23 3.91 -1.98
CA GLN A 135 18.01 4.74 -1.98
C GLN A 135 17.20 4.61 -0.68
N LEU A 136 17.50 3.61 0.14
CA LEU A 136 16.78 3.30 1.35
C LEU A 136 17.65 2.52 2.34
N GLN A 137 17.32 2.61 3.63
CA GLN A 137 17.81 1.70 4.64
C GLN A 137 16.64 0.92 5.24
N SER A 138 16.79 -0.38 5.46
CA SER A 138 15.75 -1.20 6.10
C SER A 138 16.29 -2.14 7.18
N LEU A 139 15.43 -2.44 8.15
CA LEU A 139 15.58 -3.46 9.17
C LEU A 139 14.36 -4.38 9.08
N LEU A 140 14.59 -5.65 8.81
CA LEU A 140 13.54 -6.64 8.58
C LEU A 140 13.62 -7.74 9.63
N ILE A 141 12.48 -8.08 10.24
CA ILE A 141 12.30 -9.29 11.02
C ILE A 141 11.34 -10.18 10.23
N SER A 142 11.76 -11.38 9.92
CA SER A 142 11.00 -12.35 9.13
C SER A 142 11.27 -13.75 9.66
N HIS A 143 10.26 -14.60 9.60
CA HIS A 143 10.39 -16.01 9.90
C HIS A 143 10.78 -16.84 8.67
N HIS A 144 10.91 -16.19 7.51
CA HIS A 144 11.33 -16.83 6.28
C HIS A 144 12.86 -16.91 6.16
N PRO A 145 13.39 -18.06 5.70
CA PRO A 145 14.83 -18.29 5.60
C PRO A 145 15.49 -17.63 4.38
N GLU A 146 14.71 -17.11 3.44
CA GLU A 146 15.15 -16.39 2.24
C GLU A 146 14.97 -14.87 2.42
#